data_AF-A0A5J4KPE4-F1
#
_entry.id   AF-A0A5J4KPE4-F1
#
_cell.length_a   1.000
_cell.length_b   1.000
_cell.length_c   1.000
_cell.angle_alpha   90.00
_cell.angle_beta   90.00
_cell.angle_gamma   90.00
#
_symmetry.space_group_name_H-M   'P 1'
#
loop_
_entity.id
_entity.type
_entity.pdbx_description
1 polymer ?
#
loop_
_entity_poly.entity_id
_entity_poly.type
_entity_poly.pdbx_seq_one_letter_code
_entity_poly.pdbx_strand_id
1 'polypeptide(L)'
;MPFLVVLSTTPAFSLATGKRHKTIAMWAGQMVSAVHRWLPNRDISVLGDGAYSCLALGLHCVKREVTLITPCEFDYAFHDALLPVEQRPKGSKPRIVGKRQPTLDQVLMDPTTVGKKKRFAGMGKERER
;
A
#
# COMPACT_ATOMS: atom_id res chain seq x y z
N MET A 1 -9.44 -3.75 24.41
CA MET A 1 -8.82 -3.28 23.14
C MET A 1 -9.88 -2.53 22.34
N PRO A 2 -9.56 -1.37 21.77
CA PRO A 2 -10.48 -0.69 20.86
C PRO A 2 -10.58 -1.42 19.52
N PHE A 3 -11.76 -1.43 18.91
CA PHE A 3 -12.00 -1.96 17.57
C PHE A 3 -12.81 -0.95 16.74
N LEU A 4 -12.56 -0.91 15.44
CA LEU A 4 -13.29 -0.08 14.48
C LEU A 4 -13.81 -0.99 13.37
N VAL A 5 -15.12 -0.97 13.15
CA VAL A 5 -15.79 -1.78 12.11
C VAL A 5 -16.53 -0.84 11.18
N VAL A 6 -16.46 -1.13 9.88
CA VAL A 6 -17.16 -0.39 8.84
C VAL A 6 -17.92 -1.39 7.98
N LEU A 7 -19.19 -1.09 7.71
CA LEU A 7 -20.02 -1.88 6.82
C LEU A 7 -19.69 -1.53 5.36
N SER A 8 -19.26 -2.52 4.59
CA SER A 8 -19.10 -2.37 3.14
C SER A 8 -20.37 -2.82 2.42
N THR A 9 -20.93 -1.96 1.59
CA THR A 9 -22.07 -2.31 0.74
C THR A 9 -21.62 -2.99 -0.55
N THR A 10 -22.41 -3.92 -1.06
CA THR A 10 -22.17 -4.51 -2.39
C THR A 10 -22.44 -3.47 -3.49
N PRO A 11 -21.86 -3.64 -4.70
CA PRO A 11 -22.15 -2.76 -5.83
C PRO A 11 -23.65 -2.69 -6.15
N ALA A 12 -24.32 -3.85 -6.18
CA ALA A 12 -25.75 -3.96 -6.47
C ALA A 12 -26.61 -3.17 -5.46
N PHE A 13 -26.32 -3.30 -4.16
CA PHE A 13 -27.06 -2.58 -3.13
C PHE A 13 -26.82 -1.07 -3.18
N SER A 14 -25.58 -0.66 -3.47
CA SER A 14 -25.23 0.76 -3.60
C SER A 14 -25.97 1.40 -4.78
N LEU A 15 -26.06 0.68 -5.91
CA LEU A 15 -26.83 1.11 -7.08
C LEU A 15 -28.32 1.23 -6.76
N ALA A 16 -28.93 0.21 -6.14
CA ALA A 16 -30.34 0.21 -5.77
C ALA A 16 -30.72 1.35 -4.81
N THR A 17 -29.77 1.81 -3.99
CA THR A 17 -29.98 2.92 -3.04
C THR A 17 -29.50 4.28 -3.57
N GLY A 18 -29.04 4.37 -4.82
CA GLY A 18 -28.54 5.60 -5.43
C GLY A 18 -27.24 6.14 -4.80
N LYS A 19 -26.51 5.30 -4.05
CA LYS A 19 -25.28 5.68 -3.36
C LYS A 19 -24.06 5.29 -4.18
N ARG A 20 -23.00 6.12 -4.12
CA ARG A 20 -21.70 5.77 -4.70
C ARG A 20 -21.15 4.52 -4.00
N HIS A 21 -20.92 3.46 -4.77
CA HIS A 21 -20.21 2.28 -4.28
C HIS A 21 -18.75 2.63 -3.93
N LYS A 22 -18.29 2.09 -2.80
CA LYS A 22 -16.89 2.20 -2.36
C LYS A 22 -16.32 0.80 -2.23
N THR A 23 -15.17 0.57 -2.84
CA THR A 23 -14.43 -0.67 -2.70
C THR A 23 -13.88 -0.83 -1.28
N ILE A 24 -13.50 -2.05 -0.91
CA ILE A 24 -12.88 -2.35 0.39
C ILE A 24 -11.64 -1.46 0.63
N ALA A 25 -10.81 -1.27 -0.39
CA ALA A 25 -9.64 -0.39 -0.34
C ALA A 25 -10.01 1.08 -0.06
N MET A 26 -11.11 1.58 -0.65
CA MET A 26 -11.58 2.95 -0.38
C MET A 26 -12.04 3.11 1.07
N TRP A 27 -12.77 2.12 1.60
CA TRP A 27 -13.16 2.10 3.01
C TRP A 27 -11.95 2.05 3.94
N ALA A 28 -10.96 1.20 3.64
CA ALA A 28 -9.71 1.13 4.39
C ALA A 28 -8.98 2.48 4.41
N GLY A 29 -8.87 3.17 3.26
CA GLY A 29 -8.29 4.50 3.22
C GLY A 29 -9.03 5.51 4.11
N GLN A 30 -10.36 5.44 4.17
CA GLN A 30 -11.16 6.28 5.07
C GLN A 30 -10.93 5.92 6.55
N MET A 31 -10.82 4.63 6.88
CA MET A 31 -10.50 4.19 8.24
C MET A 31 -9.12 4.66 8.66
N VAL A 32 -8.10 4.51 7.81
CA VAL A 32 -6.74 5.04 8.04
C VAL A 32 -6.78 6.54 8.28
N SER A 33 -7.58 7.26 7.50
CA SER A 33 -7.76 8.71 7.67
C SER A 33 -8.34 9.09 9.04
N ALA A 34 -9.34 8.33 9.49
CA ALA A 34 -9.99 8.54 10.78
C ALA A 34 -9.02 8.25 11.93
N VAL A 35 -8.34 7.11 11.89
CA VAL A 35 -7.37 6.71 12.93
C VAL A 35 -6.20 7.69 13.00
N HIS A 36 -5.64 8.11 11.86
CA HIS A 36 -4.58 9.12 11.83
C HIS A 36 -5.03 10.46 12.44
N ARG A 37 -6.29 10.86 12.19
CA ARG A 37 -6.83 12.08 12.79
C ARG A 37 -7.01 11.95 14.31
N TRP A 38 -7.36 10.76 14.79
CA TRP A 38 -7.52 10.50 16.23
C TRP A 38 -6.17 10.38 16.97
N LEU A 39 -5.10 10.02 16.25
CA LEU A 39 -3.76 9.79 16.81
C LEU A 39 -2.68 10.57 16.05
N PRO A 40 -2.73 11.92 16.03
CA PRO A 40 -1.91 12.75 15.12
C PRO A 40 -0.41 12.68 15.38
N ASN A 41 0.02 12.32 16.60
CA ASN A 41 1.43 12.32 17.01
C ASN A 41 1.99 10.90 17.20
N ARG A 42 1.43 9.91 16.49
CA ARG A 42 1.86 8.52 16.57
C ARG A 42 2.18 7.98 15.19
N ASP A 43 3.28 7.25 15.10
CA ASP A 43 3.58 6.44 13.94
C ASP A 43 2.56 5.31 13.84
N ILE A 44 1.86 5.22 12.72
CA ILE A 44 0.84 4.20 12.49
C ILE A 44 1.35 3.21 11.44
N SER A 45 1.39 1.94 11.82
CA SER A 45 1.58 0.81 10.90
C SER A 45 0.27 0.05 10.76
N VAL A 46 -0.18 -0.17 9.53
CA VAL A 46 -1.40 -0.87 9.18
C VAL A 46 -1.02 -2.20 8.55
N LEU A 47 -1.51 -3.29 9.11
CA LEU A 47 -1.40 -4.62 8.53
C LEU A 47 -2.70 -4.94 7.78
N GLY A 48 -2.59 -5.26 6.49
CA GLY A 48 -3.70 -5.75 5.68
C GLY A 48 -3.38 -7.11 5.07
N ASP A 49 -4.41 -7.85 4.69
CA ASP A 49 -4.27 -9.04 3.85
C ASP A 49 -4.03 -8.68 2.37
N GLY A 50 -3.99 -9.69 1.49
CA GLY A 50 -3.79 -9.51 0.05
C GLY A 50 -4.86 -8.64 -0.61
N ALA A 51 -6.10 -8.59 -0.10
CA ALA A 51 -7.17 -7.76 -0.67
C ALA A 51 -6.89 -6.25 -0.50
N TYR A 52 -5.98 -5.89 0.41
CA TYR A 52 -5.52 -4.51 0.62
C TYR A 52 -4.23 -4.17 -0.15
N SER A 53 -3.63 -5.13 -0.88
CA SER A 53 -2.42 -4.92 -1.71
C SER A 53 -2.72 -4.15 -3.00
N CYS A 54 -3.22 -2.92 -2.89
CA CYS A 54 -3.52 -2.05 -4.01
C CYS A 54 -2.78 -0.71 -3.94
N LEU A 55 -2.30 -0.26 -5.10
CA LEU A 55 -1.52 0.98 -5.23
C LEU A 55 -2.27 2.20 -4.69
N ALA A 56 -3.59 2.28 -4.91
CA ALA A 56 -4.41 3.40 -4.45
C ALA A 56 -4.39 3.54 -2.92
N LEU A 57 -4.47 2.42 -2.19
CA LEU A 57 -4.40 2.43 -0.73
C LEU A 57 -2.97 2.72 -0.25
N GLY A 58 -1.95 2.13 -0.89
CA GLY A 58 -0.54 2.42 -0.58
C GLY A 58 -0.20 3.90 -0.72
N LEU A 59 -0.55 4.52 -1.86
CA LEU A 59 -0.36 5.96 -2.09
C LEU A 59 -1.14 6.82 -1.07
N HIS A 60 -2.34 6.40 -0.70
CA HIS A 60 -3.12 7.09 0.32
C HIS A 60 -2.44 7.03 1.70
N CYS A 61 -1.82 5.90 2.06
CA CYS A 61 -1.07 5.75 3.31
C CYS A 61 0.21 6.60 3.31
N VAL A 62 0.98 6.58 2.21
CA VAL A 62 2.20 7.42 2.06
C VAL A 62 1.89 8.91 2.23
N LYS A 63 0.79 9.40 1.64
CA LYS A 63 0.35 10.80 1.78
C LYS A 63 0.00 11.21 3.23
N ARG A 64 -0.21 10.24 4.11
CA ARG A 64 -0.59 10.45 5.51
C ARG A 64 0.49 9.96 6.47
N GLU A 65 1.71 9.69 5.99
CA GLU A 65 2.81 9.20 6.82
C GLU A 65 2.47 7.88 7.55
N VAL A 66 1.56 7.08 6.97
CA VAL A 66 1.16 5.77 7.50
C VAL A 66 1.89 4.66 6.73
N THR A 67 2.46 3.69 7.45
CA THR A 67 3.10 2.53 6.84
C THR A 67 2.07 1.43 6.60
N LEU A 68 1.85 1.06 5.34
CA LEU A 68 1.01 -0.08 4.97
C LEU A 68 1.89 -1.32 4.77
N ILE A 69 1.57 -2.40 5.48
CA ILE A 69 2.19 -3.71 5.36
C ILE A 69 1.12 -4.66 4.86
N THR A 70 1.31 -5.20 3.66
CA THR A 70 0.43 -6.22 3.09
C THR A 70 1.28 -7.32 2.47
N PRO A 71 0.80 -8.56 2.43
CA PRO A 71 1.32 -9.54 1.50
C PRO A 71 1.30 -8.94 0.10
N CYS A 72 2.44 -8.95 -0.58
CA CYS A 72 2.49 -8.55 -1.97
C CYS A 72 2.23 -9.79 -2.81
N GLU A 73 1.20 -9.73 -3.66
CA GLU A 73 1.00 -10.76 -4.66
C GLU A 73 2.19 -10.78 -5.60
N PHE A 74 2.65 -11.98 -5.87
CA PHE A 74 3.91 -12.24 -6.53
C PHE A 74 3.98 -11.70 -7.97
N ASP A 75 2.82 -11.55 -8.60
CA ASP A 75 2.65 -11.06 -9.97
C ASP A 75 2.67 -9.53 -10.09
N TYR A 76 2.98 -8.79 -9.02
CA TYR A 76 3.05 -7.34 -9.10
C TYR A 76 4.19 -6.89 -10.02
N ALA A 77 3.86 -6.06 -11.01
CA ALA A 77 4.86 -5.45 -11.87
C ALA A 77 5.49 -4.25 -11.15
N PHE A 78 6.70 -4.46 -10.60
CA PHE A 78 7.50 -3.36 -10.07
C PHE A 78 8.14 -2.56 -11.20
N HIS A 79 8.27 -1.26 -10.98
CA HIS A 79 8.88 -0.35 -11.93
C HIS A 79 9.86 0.57 -11.21
N ASP A 80 10.96 0.88 -11.88
CA ASP A 80 11.93 1.86 -11.41
C ASP A 80 11.28 3.24 -11.27
N ALA A 81 11.82 4.04 -10.35
CA ALA A 81 11.45 5.44 -10.25
C ALA A 81 11.77 6.16 -11.58
N LEU A 82 10.87 7.04 -12.01
CA LEU A 82 11.13 7.88 -13.17
C LEU A 82 12.21 8.91 -12.84
N LEU A 83 13.05 9.22 -13.83
CA LEU A 83 13.97 10.34 -13.74
C LEU A 83 13.21 11.66 -13.49
N PRO A 84 13.77 12.59 -12.69
CA PRO A 84 13.24 13.94 -12.52
C PRO A 84 12.96 14.61 -13.86
N VAL A 85 11.92 15.44 -13.93
CA VAL A 85 11.45 16.07 -15.18
C VAL A 85 12.57 16.86 -15.88
N GLU A 86 13.42 17.52 -15.11
CA GLU A 86 14.56 18.33 -15.56
C GLU A 86 15.62 17.52 -16.33
N GLN A 87 15.74 16.23 -16.02
CA GLN A 87 16.72 15.33 -16.63
C GLN A 87 16.13 14.60 -17.85
N ARG A 88 14.89 14.91 -18.24
CA ARG A 88 14.23 14.26 -19.39
C ARG A 88 14.64 14.97 -20.68
N PRO A 89 14.91 14.22 -21.76
CA PRO A 89 15.18 14.82 -23.07
C PRO A 89 14.04 15.74 -23.51
N LYS A 90 14.38 16.98 -23.90
CA LYS A 90 13.41 17.96 -24.44
C LYS A 90 12.71 17.35 -25.66
N GLY A 91 11.38 17.39 -25.67
CA GLY A 91 10.55 16.87 -26.77
C GLY A 91 10.19 15.38 -26.67
N SER A 92 10.65 14.65 -25.65
CA SER A 92 10.18 13.28 -25.41
C SER A 92 8.77 13.27 -24.81
N LYS A 93 7.93 12.30 -25.22
CA LYS A 93 6.62 12.08 -24.59
C LYS A 93 6.85 11.74 -23.11
N PRO A 94 6.12 12.35 -22.16
CA PRO A 94 6.30 12.07 -20.75
C PRO A 94 5.92 10.60 -20.48
N ARG A 95 6.90 9.80 -20.07
CA ARG A 95 6.65 8.43 -19.63
C ARG A 95 5.96 8.47 -18.26
N ILE A 96 4.86 7.72 -18.11
CA ILE A 96 4.05 7.67 -16.87
C ILE A 96 4.59 6.62 -15.88
N VAL A 97 5.29 5.61 -16.38
CA VAL A 97 5.78 4.46 -15.59
C VAL A 97 7.23 4.15 -15.96
N GLY A 98 8.10 3.87 -14.98
CA GLY A 98 9.51 3.57 -15.23
C GLY A 98 9.77 2.23 -15.93
N LYS A 99 11.05 1.85 -16.01
CA LYS A 99 11.46 0.54 -16.54
C LYS A 99 10.92 -0.55 -15.63
N ARG A 100 10.38 -1.63 -16.20
CA ARG A 100 9.89 -2.77 -15.43
C ARG A 100 11.07 -3.48 -14.77
N GLN A 101 10.97 -3.73 -13.47
CA GLN A 101 11.91 -4.53 -12.70
C GLN A 101 11.66 -6.04 -12.93
N PRO A 102 12.63 -6.92 -12.61
CA PRO A 102 12.44 -8.36 -12.67
C PRO A 102 11.23 -8.80 -11.83
N THR A 103 10.56 -9.87 -12.23
CA THR A 103 9.48 -10.45 -11.40
C THR A 103 10.07 -11.01 -10.12
N LEU A 104 9.25 -11.17 -9.08
CA LEU A 104 9.72 -11.73 -7.82
C LEU A 104 10.27 -13.16 -8.00
N ASP A 105 9.86 -13.93 -9.03
CA ASP A 105 10.39 -15.27 -9.34
C ASP A 105 11.82 -15.17 -9.80
N GLN A 106 12.07 -14.23 -10.69
CA GLN A 106 13.42 -13.97 -11.19
C GLN A 106 14.33 -13.51 -10.06
N VAL A 107 13.82 -12.66 -9.16
CA VAL A 107 14.58 -12.17 -8.00
C VAL A 107 14.84 -13.29 -6.98
N LEU A 108 13.86 -14.17 -6.74
CA LEU A 108 13.97 -15.26 -5.77
C LEU A 108 14.93 -16.36 -6.25
N MET A 109 14.98 -16.60 -7.56
CA MET A 109 15.88 -17.58 -8.18
C MET A 109 17.30 -17.04 -8.38
N ASP A 110 17.52 -15.73 -8.22
CA ASP A 110 18.84 -15.13 -8.34
C ASP A 110 19.67 -15.41 -7.06
N PRO A 111 20.77 -16.18 -7.16
CA PRO A 111 21.61 -16.54 -6.01
C PRO A 111 22.36 -15.34 -5.42
N THR A 112 22.41 -14.20 -6.12
CA THR A 112 23.03 -12.96 -5.65
C THR A 112 22.08 -12.09 -4.82
N THR A 113 20.78 -12.43 -4.78
CA THR A 113 19.79 -11.71 -4.00
C THR A 113 19.99 -11.93 -2.50
N VAL A 114 20.42 -10.88 -1.79
CA VAL A 114 20.55 -10.92 -0.32
C VAL A 114 19.28 -10.39 0.35
N GLY A 115 18.58 -11.27 1.06
CA GLY A 115 17.43 -10.90 1.88
C GLY A 115 17.82 -10.01 3.06
N LYS A 116 17.07 -8.93 3.30
CA LYS A 116 17.25 -8.05 4.47
C LYS A 116 16.05 -8.14 5.40
N LYS A 117 16.28 -8.54 6.66
CA LYS A 117 15.25 -8.46 7.71
C LYS A 117 15.04 -6.98 8.05
N LYS A 118 13.80 -6.50 7.94
CA LYS A 118 13.39 -5.20 8.49
C LYS A 118 12.59 -5.42 9.77
N ARG A 119 12.95 -4.68 10.82
CA ARG A 119 12.15 -4.57 12.04
C ARG A 119 11.20 -3.40 11.85
N PHE A 120 9.91 -3.66 11.99
CA PHE A 120 8.90 -2.62 12.05
C PHE A 120 8.60 -2.36 13.53
N ALA A 121 8.67 -1.10 13.95
CA ALA A 121 8.33 -0.73 15.32
C ALA A 121 6.80 -0.77 15.47
N GLY A 122 6.26 -1.95 15.77
CA GLY A 122 4.83 -2.14 15.90
C GLY A 122 4.47 -3.58 16.22
N MET A 123 4.17 -3.83 17.50
CA MET A 123 3.58 -5.04 18.07
C MET A 123 4.56 -6.19 18.38
N GLY A 124 4.75 -6.44 19.69
CA GLY A 124 5.48 -7.58 20.23
C GLY A 124 6.91 -7.26 20.66
N LYS A 125 7.13 -6.86 21.92
CA LYS A 125 8.42 -7.10 22.57
C LYS A 125 8.56 -8.60 22.72
N GLU A 126 9.23 -9.26 21.79
CA GLU A 126 9.71 -10.62 21.99
C GLU A 126 10.82 -10.54 23.06
N ARG A 127 10.48 -10.97 24.27
CA ARG A 127 11.45 -11.25 25.33
C ARG A 127 12.08 -12.60 25.00
N GLU A 128 13.22 -12.61 24.34
CA GLU A 128 14.10 -13.78 24.36
C GLU A 128 14.78 -13.86 25.73
N ARG A 129 14.66 -15.03 26.36
CA ARG A 129 15.52 -15.53 27.44
C ARG A 129 16.59 -16.40 26.82
#